data_AF-A0A7G1I5U7-F1
#
_entry.id   AF-A0A7G1I5U7-F1
#
_cell.length_a   1.000
_cell.length_b   1.000
_cell.length_c   1.000
_cell.angle_alpha   90.00
_cell.angle_beta   90.00
_cell.angle_gamma   90.00
#
_symmetry.space_group_name_H-M   'P 1'
#
loop_
_entity.id
_entity.type
_entity.pdbx_description
1 polymer ?
#
loop_
_entity_poly.entity_id
_entity_poly.type
_entity_poly.pdbx_seq_one_letter_code
_entity_poly.pdbx_strand_id
1 'polypeptide(L)'
;MRDQLRYARFHLGDGTAPDGSRLLGPQALAAMRSDPGAGGTLQVELTGMGVAWMLRPSAEGPIIVQHGGTWNGQRSGFFMVPERNFAMTLLTNSEGGAALTTDLFADDWALRRFAGISNLPAVPQHLSAADLAPFQGRYVAELIDESGRLGQAVIDLRVGNGHLDGTISNGDPGTDSSRLGLAFYRPDHAIDLGPDNKPVGTRSDFVRDSAGNIAWFRNHGRIFQRR
;
A
#
# COMPACT_ATOMS: atom_id res chain seq x y z
N MET A 1 -2.25 -21.36 -8.06
CA MET A 1 -1.16 -21.31 -7.05
C MET A 1 0.17 -21.83 -7.60
N ARG A 2 0.24 -23.04 -8.19
CA ARG A 2 1.50 -23.62 -8.71
C ARG A 2 2.27 -22.71 -9.67
N ASP A 3 1.57 -22.01 -10.56
CA ASP A 3 2.23 -21.14 -11.54
C ASP A 3 2.80 -19.86 -10.92
N GLN A 4 2.16 -19.29 -9.90
CA GLN A 4 2.74 -18.17 -9.14
C GLN A 4 4.02 -18.58 -8.42
N LEU A 5 4.09 -19.80 -7.87
CA LEU A 5 5.33 -20.31 -7.25
C LEU A 5 6.42 -20.59 -8.28
N ARG A 6 6.07 -21.06 -9.48
CA ARG A 6 7.03 -21.18 -10.59
C ARG A 6 7.57 -19.81 -11.01
N TYR A 7 6.70 -18.81 -11.11
CA TYR A 7 7.07 -17.44 -11.42
C TYR A 7 7.96 -16.82 -10.32
N ALA A 8 7.65 -17.07 -9.04
CA ALA A 8 8.50 -16.66 -7.93
C ALA A 8 9.89 -17.29 -8.04
N ARG A 9 9.97 -18.61 -8.31
CA ARG A 9 11.26 -19.29 -8.47
C ARG A 9 12.07 -18.76 -9.65
N PHE A 10 11.41 -18.36 -10.74
CA PHE A 10 12.07 -17.67 -11.85
C PHE A 10 12.73 -16.35 -11.41
N HIS A 11 12.02 -15.52 -10.62
CA HIS A 11 12.54 -14.25 -10.09
C HIS A 11 13.60 -14.41 -8.99
N LEU A 12 13.52 -15.48 -8.20
CA LEU A 12 14.50 -15.83 -7.17
C LEU A 12 15.75 -16.50 -7.74
N GLY A 13 15.64 -17.10 -8.92
CA GLY A 13 16.75 -17.70 -9.65
C GLY A 13 17.49 -16.69 -10.53
N ASP A 14 17.98 -17.19 -11.67
CA ASP A 14 18.81 -16.42 -12.59
C ASP A 14 18.04 -15.98 -13.86
N GLY A 15 16.73 -16.23 -13.93
CA GLY A 15 15.89 -15.92 -15.07
C GLY A 15 15.87 -16.99 -16.17
N THR A 16 16.28 -18.22 -15.83
CA THR A 16 16.13 -19.39 -16.68
C THR A 16 14.75 -20.03 -16.47
N ALA A 17 14.04 -20.31 -17.56
CA ALA A 17 12.76 -21.02 -17.56
C ALA A 17 12.94 -22.55 -17.39
N PRO A 18 11.87 -23.30 -17.09
CA PRO A 18 11.97 -24.76 -16.87
C PRO A 18 12.50 -25.57 -18.07
N ASP A 19 12.41 -25.03 -19.28
CA ASP A 19 12.93 -25.65 -20.51
C ASP A 19 14.42 -25.34 -20.77
N GLY A 20 15.07 -24.59 -19.87
CA GLY A 20 16.47 -24.19 -19.98
C GLY A 20 16.71 -22.90 -20.76
N SER A 21 15.67 -22.29 -21.34
CA SER A 21 15.80 -21.00 -22.02
C SER A 21 15.97 -19.86 -21.01
N ARG A 22 16.86 -18.90 -21.31
CA ARG A 22 17.02 -17.69 -20.49
C ARG A 22 16.10 -16.59 -21.02
N LEU A 23 15.06 -16.25 -20.26
CA LEU A 23 14.11 -15.20 -20.64
C LEU A 23 14.60 -13.82 -20.19
N LEU A 24 15.18 -13.74 -18.99
CA LEU A 24 15.78 -12.53 -18.44
C LEU A 24 17.14 -12.85 -17.82
N GLY A 25 18.08 -11.90 -17.90
CA GLY A 25 19.34 -12.01 -17.17
C GLY A 25 19.17 -11.66 -15.68
N PRO A 26 20.08 -12.11 -14.80
CA PRO A 26 20.04 -11.75 -13.37
C PRO A 26 20.03 -10.23 -13.12
N GLN A 27 20.75 -9.47 -13.93
CA GLN A 27 20.77 -8.01 -13.87
C GLN A 27 19.40 -7.40 -14.20
N ALA A 28 18.68 -7.94 -15.19
CA ALA A 28 17.34 -7.49 -15.53
C ALA A 28 16.35 -7.79 -14.40
N LEU A 29 16.42 -8.99 -13.80
CA LEU A 29 15.61 -9.34 -12.64
C LEU A 29 15.90 -8.44 -11.42
N ALA A 30 17.16 -8.11 -11.18
CA ALA A 30 17.53 -7.14 -10.14
C ALA A 30 16.97 -5.75 -10.45
N ALA A 31 17.09 -5.27 -11.70
CA ALA A 31 16.59 -3.98 -12.14
C ALA A 31 15.05 -3.86 -12.03
N MET A 32 14.30 -4.93 -12.27
CA MET A 32 12.85 -4.94 -12.06
C MET A 32 12.47 -4.65 -10.59
N ARG A 33 13.40 -4.89 -9.65
CA ARG A 33 13.19 -4.82 -8.21
C ARG A 33 14.02 -3.71 -7.56
N SER A 34 14.57 -2.80 -8.36
CA SER A 34 15.44 -1.72 -7.89
C SER A 34 14.76 -0.36 -7.92
N ASP A 35 15.12 0.44 -6.92
CA ASP A 35 14.74 1.81 -6.59
C ASP A 35 14.32 2.72 -7.78
N PRO A 36 13.01 2.86 -8.03
CA PRO A 36 12.43 3.65 -9.13
C PRO A 36 12.14 5.11 -8.75
N GLY A 37 12.36 5.50 -7.48
CA GLY A 37 11.94 6.79 -6.92
C GLY A 37 11.01 6.67 -5.71
N ALA A 38 10.57 7.80 -5.17
CA ALA A 38 9.87 7.89 -3.89
C ALA A 38 8.59 7.04 -3.84
N GLY A 39 8.57 6.05 -2.94
CA GLY A 39 7.38 5.29 -2.60
C GLY A 39 6.37 6.07 -1.77
N GLY A 40 5.29 5.40 -1.39
CA GLY A 40 4.22 5.90 -0.53
C GLY A 40 3.66 4.77 0.30
N THR A 41 2.37 4.76 0.55
CA THR A 41 1.74 3.69 1.34
C THR A 41 0.62 2.96 0.59
N LEU A 42 0.45 1.68 0.91
CA LEU A 42 -0.72 0.87 0.61
C LEU A 42 -1.19 0.17 1.88
N GLN A 43 -1.02 -1.15 2.01
CA GLN A 43 -1.19 -1.86 3.29
C GLN A 43 -0.07 -1.49 4.29
N VAL A 44 1.09 -1.15 3.75
CA VAL A 44 2.36 -0.89 4.45
C VAL A 44 3.13 0.20 3.68
N GLU A 45 4.25 0.67 4.22
CA GLU A 45 5.15 1.56 3.50
C GLU A 45 5.78 0.84 2.31
N LEU A 46 5.97 1.60 1.24
CA LEU A 46 6.73 1.22 0.07
C LEU A 46 7.89 2.19 -0.09
N THR A 47 9.04 1.68 -0.52
CA THR A 47 10.15 2.51 -0.99
C THR A 47 9.97 2.92 -2.44
N GLY A 48 9.13 2.22 -3.21
CA GLY A 48 8.81 2.56 -4.60
C GLY A 48 8.08 1.45 -5.36
N MET A 49 7.82 1.70 -6.65
CA MET A 49 7.28 0.75 -7.63
C MET A 49 8.31 0.39 -8.70
N GLY A 50 8.98 -0.75 -8.57
CA GLY A 50 9.86 -1.26 -9.62
C GLY A 50 9.07 -1.61 -10.89
N VAL A 51 9.69 -2.32 -11.83
CA VAL A 51 8.96 -2.79 -13.02
C VAL A 51 8.00 -3.89 -12.60
N ALA A 52 6.71 -3.53 -12.50
CA ALA A 52 5.59 -4.37 -12.06
C ALA A 52 5.66 -4.88 -10.60
N TRP A 53 6.49 -4.27 -9.74
CA TRP A 53 6.66 -4.72 -8.36
C TRP A 53 6.55 -3.58 -7.34
N MET A 54 5.83 -3.81 -6.25
CA MET A 54 5.90 -2.97 -5.06
C MET A 54 7.14 -3.36 -4.24
N LEU A 55 7.95 -2.38 -3.86
CA LEU A 55 9.12 -2.57 -3.02
C LEU A 55 8.80 -2.12 -1.60
N ARG A 56 8.79 -3.08 -0.68
CA ARG A 56 8.45 -2.87 0.73
C ARG A 56 9.72 -3.05 1.58
N PRO A 57 10.08 -2.06 2.41
CA PRO A 57 11.19 -2.19 3.33
C PRO A 57 10.82 -3.13 4.49
N SER A 58 11.81 -3.83 5.04
CA SER A 58 11.70 -4.54 6.33
C SER A 58 12.44 -3.80 7.43
N ALA A 59 12.16 -4.13 8.69
CA ALA A 59 12.90 -3.61 9.83
C ALA A 59 14.36 -4.12 9.86
N GLU A 60 14.62 -5.28 9.25
CA GLU A 60 15.92 -5.96 9.27
C GLU A 60 16.81 -5.62 8.07
N GLY A 61 16.28 -4.89 7.08
CA GLY A 61 17.02 -4.47 5.88
C GLY A 61 16.61 -5.15 4.57
N PRO A 62 16.39 -6.49 4.49
CA PRO A 62 15.99 -7.14 3.25
C PRO A 62 14.71 -6.54 2.66
N ILE A 63 14.68 -6.38 1.34
CA ILE A 63 13.49 -5.86 0.66
C ILE A 63 12.49 -6.98 0.40
N ILE A 64 11.23 -6.72 0.75
CA ILE A 64 10.10 -7.53 0.33
C ILE A 64 9.62 -7.00 -1.03
N VAL A 65 9.54 -7.90 -2.01
CA VAL A 65 9.07 -7.58 -3.36
C VAL A 65 7.69 -8.20 -3.52
N GLN A 66 6.67 -7.36 -3.69
CA GLN A 66 5.29 -7.82 -3.59
C GLN A 66 4.40 -7.34 -4.74
N HIS A 67 3.34 -8.11 -4.98
CA HIS A 67 2.23 -7.73 -5.82
C HIS A 67 0.93 -8.31 -5.24
N GLY A 68 -0.20 -7.75 -5.64
CA GLY A 68 -1.51 -8.28 -5.28
C GLY A 68 -2.47 -8.23 -6.45
N GLY A 69 -3.70 -8.65 -6.23
CA GLY A 69 -4.75 -8.60 -7.22
C GLY A 69 -6.11 -8.62 -6.56
N THR A 70 -6.98 -7.80 -7.10
CA THR A 70 -8.34 -7.61 -6.61
C THR A 70 -9.25 -7.71 -7.80
N TRP A 71 -10.18 -8.65 -7.75
CA TRP A 71 -11.31 -8.74 -8.66
C TRP A 71 -12.57 -9.09 -7.85
N ASN A 72 -13.76 -8.92 -8.41
CA ASN A 72 -15.00 -9.21 -7.68
C ASN A 72 -15.03 -10.67 -7.22
N GLY A 73 -15.13 -10.86 -5.90
CA GLY A 73 -15.07 -12.17 -5.23
C GLY A 73 -13.70 -12.85 -5.25
N GLN A 74 -12.63 -12.22 -5.77
CA GLN A 74 -11.30 -12.81 -5.89
C GLN A 74 -10.23 -11.90 -5.29
N ARG A 75 -9.28 -12.49 -4.57
CA ARG A 75 -8.10 -11.81 -4.06
C ARG A 75 -6.84 -12.64 -4.31
N SER A 76 -5.76 -11.97 -4.63
CA SER A 76 -4.42 -12.54 -4.65
C SER A 76 -3.45 -11.73 -3.81
N GLY A 77 -2.62 -12.45 -3.07
CA GLY A 77 -1.44 -11.93 -2.40
C GLY A 77 -0.20 -12.62 -2.95
N PHE A 78 0.86 -11.86 -3.20
CA PHE A 78 2.14 -12.38 -3.63
C PHE A 78 3.26 -11.56 -3.00
N PHE A 79 4.22 -12.22 -2.38
CA PHE A 79 5.51 -11.59 -2.09
C PHE A 79 6.65 -12.58 -2.22
N MET A 80 7.84 -12.03 -2.42
CA MET A 80 9.10 -12.73 -2.31
C MET A 80 10.10 -11.89 -1.51
N VAL A 81 11.03 -12.57 -0.86
CA VAL A 81 12.17 -11.98 -0.16
C VAL A 81 13.41 -12.55 -0.82
N PRO A 82 13.98 -11.88 -1.84
CA PRO A 82 15.08 -12.43 -2.64
C PRO A 82 16.28 -12.88 -1.81
N GLU A 83 16.69 -12.05 -0.85
CA GLU A 83 17.81 -12.34 0.06
C GLU A 83 17.56 -13.53 1.01
N ARG A 84 16.31 -13.99 1.14
CA ARG A 84 15.95 -15.17 1.93
C ARG A 84 15.58 -16.36 1.06
N ASN A 85 15.69 -16.24 -0.28
CA ASN A 85 15.23 -17.24 -1.25
C ASN A 85 13.83 -17.77 -0.93
N PHE A 86 12.92 -16.86 -0.54
CA PHE A 86 11.59 -17.20 -0.05
C PHE A 86 10.51 -16.50 -0.87
N ALA A 87 9.38 -17.18 -1.06
CA ALA A 87 8.19 -16.59 -1.65
C ALA A 87 6.91 -17.19 -1.04
N MET A 88 5.88 -16.36 -0.98
CA MET A 88 4.55 -16.74 -0.52
C MET A 88 3.50 -16.20 -1.48
N THR A 89 2.46 -17.00 -1.70
CA THR A 89 1.34 -16.62 -2.55
C THR A 89 0.03 -17.08 -1.92
N LEU A 90 -1.02 -16.29 -2.11
CA LEU A 90 -2.38 -16.56 -1.67
C LEU A 90 -3.32 -16.32 -2.83
N LEU A 91 -4.30 -17.21 -3.01
CA LEU A 91 -5.43 -17.02 -3.91
C LEU A 91 -6.69 -17.39 -3.15
N THR A 92 -7.67 -16.50 -3.15
CA THR A 92 -8.97 -16.73 -2.51
C THR A 92 -10.10 -16.31 -3.44
N ASN A 93 -11.17 -17.08 -3.43
CA ASN A 93 -12.40 -16.84 -4.18
C ASN A 93 -13.58 -16.50 -3.22
N SER A 94 -13.32 -15.67 -2.22
CA SER A 94 -14.29 -15.29 -1.19
C SER A 94 -14.16 -13.81 -0.86
N GLU A 95 -15.27 -13.19 -0.46
CA GLU A 95 -15.30 -11.82 0.08
C GLU A 95 -14.40 -11.68 1.32
N GLY A 96 -14.33 -12.72 2.16
CA GLY A 96 -13.42 -12.78 3.32
C GLY A 96 -11.93 -12.83 2.96
N GLY A 97 -11.60 -12.98 1.67
CA GLY A 97 -10.23 -13.00 1.17
C GLY A 97 -9.45 -11.72 1.43
N ALA A 98 -10.14 -10.58 1.56
CA ALA A 98 -9.49 -9.30 1.89
C ALA A 98 -8.86 -9.34 3.29
N ALA A 99 -9.63 -9.77 4.30
CA ALA A 99 -9.13 -9.91 5.67
C ALA A 99 -7.97 -10.92 5.74
N LEU A 100 -8.13 -12.09 5.11
CA LEU A 100 -7.06 -13.08 5.07
C LEU A 100 -5.78 -12.57 4.37
N THR A 101 -5.92 -11.73 3.35
CA THR A 101 -4.76 -11.09 2.72
C THR A 101 -4.07 -10.13 3.68
N THR A 102 -4.82 -9.32 4.44
CA THR A 102 -4.26 -8.44 5.48
C THR A 102 -3.51 -9.25 6.54
N ASP A 103 -4.15 -10.27 7.12
CA ASP A 103 -3.58 -11.10 8.19
C ASP A 103 -2.28 -11.81 7.79
N LEU A 104 -2.13 -12.19 6.52
CA LEU A 104 -0.98 -12.94 6.04
C LEU A 104 0.08 -12.10 5.33
N PHE A 105 -0.30 -10.95 4.75
CA PHE A 105 0.59 -10.13 3.92
C PHE A 105 0.86 -8.76 4.51
N ALA A 106 -0.12 -8.12 5.17
CA ALA A 106 0.09 -6.83 5.81
C ALA A 106 0.70 -6.99 7.21
N ASP A 107 0.22 -7.96 7.98
CA ASP A 107 0.73 -8.27 9.31
C ASP A 107 2.08 -9.01 9.28
N ASP A 108 2.75 -9.00 10.44
CA ASP A 108 4.10 -9.51 10.59
C ASP A 108 4.20 -11.03 10.69
N TRP A 109 3.11 -11.73 11.03
CA TRP A 109 3.20 -13.13 11.46
C TRP A 109 3.85 -14.02 10.40
N ALA A 110 3.40 -13.95 9.14
CA ALA A 110 3.93 -14.79 8.07
C ALA A 110 5.38 -14.43 7.74
N LEU A 111 5.71 -13.13 7.65
CA LEU A 111 7.06 -12.66 7.39
C LEU A 111 8.03 -13.11 8.49
N ARG A 112 7.66 -12.95 9.76
CA ARG A 112 8.50 -13.39 10.89
C ARG A 112 8.66 -14.90 10.90
N ARG A 113 7.56 -15.63 10.69
CA ARG A 113 7.55 -17.10 10.78
C ARG A 113 8.36 -17.77 9.67
N PHE A 114 8.33 -17.23 8.46
CA PHE A 114 8.86 -17.91 7.28
C PHE A 114 10.09 -17.22 6.65
N ALA A 115 10.26 -15.91 6.82
CA ALA A 115 11.39 -15.16 6.28
C ALA A 115 12.30 -14.53 7.35
N GLY A 116 11.91 -14.58 8.63
CA GLY A 116 12.68 -14.04 9.75
C GLY A 116 12.86 -12.52 9.69
N ILE A 117 11.87 -11.83 9.12
CA ILE A 117 11.84 -10.36 9.01
C ILE A 117 10.46 -9.81 9.38
N SER A 118 10.33 -8.51 9.57
CA SER A 118 9.08 -7.83 9.89
C SER A 118 8.88 -6.53 9.11
N ASN A 119 7.67 -6.00 9.16
CA ASN A 119 7.38 -4.63 8.74
C ASN A 119 8.13 -3.59 9.56
N LEU A 120 8.19 -2.38 9.01
CA LEU A 120 8.42 -1.19 9.81
C LEU A 120 7.28 -1.00 10.83
N PRO A 121 7.61 -0.66 12.09
CA PRO A 121 6.60 -0.43 13.12
C PRO A 121 5.78 0.83 12.79
N ALA A 122 4.47 0.70 12.91
CA ALA A 122 3.52 1.81 12.78
C ALA A 122 2.64 1.86 14.03
N VAL A 123 3.20 2.35 15.12
CA VAL A 123 2.46 2.52 16.38
C VAL A 123 1.69 3.83 16.33
N PRO A 124 0.34 3.80 16.39
CA PRO A 124 -0.46 5.03 16.39
C PRO A 124 -0.07 5.97 17.53
N GLN A 125 -0.02 7.25 17.21
CA GLN A 125 0.25 8.36 18.12
C GLN A 125 -1.00 9.23 18.22
N HIS A 126 -1.24 9.73 19.42
CA HIS A 126 -2.29 10.71 19.66
C HIS A 126 -1.69 12.10 19.52
N LEU A 127 -2.10 12.86 18.51
CA LEU A 127 -1.55 14.19 18.22
C LEU A 127 -2.44 15.31 18.76
N SER A 128 -1.84 16.46 19.06
CA SER A 128 -2.61 17.63 19.47
C SER A 128 -3.40 18.21 18.30
N ALA A 129 -4.46 18.98 18.59
CA ALA A 129 -5.20 19.70 17.56
C ALA A 129 -4.31 20.65 16.74
N ALA A 130 -3.30 21.26 17.38
CA ALA A 130 -2.36 22.16 16.71
C ALA A 130 -1.46 21.41 15.72
N ASP A 131 -1.01 20.20 16.08
CA ASP A 131 -0.18 19.36 15.20
C ASP A 131 -0.98 18.76 14.03
N LEU A 132 -2.29 18.55 14.21
CA LEU A 132 -3.20 18.04 13.19
C LEU A 132 -3.70 19.14 12.23
N ALA A 133 -3.78 20.39 12.70
CA ALA A 133 -4.33 21.51 11.94
C ALA A 133 -3.71 21.70 10.53
N PRO A 134 -2.40 21.48 10.30
CA PRO A 134 -1.82 21.61 8.95
C PRO A 134 -2.40 20.63 7.92
N PHE A 135 -2.87 19.46 8.36
CA PHE A 135 -3.34 18.36 7.52
C PHE A 135 -4.83 18.45 7.17
N GLN A 136 -5.60 19.27 7.88
CA GLN A 136 -7.02 19.46 7.56
C GLN A 136 -7.19 20.13 6.19
N GLY A 137 -8.29 19.83 5.52
CA GLY A 137 -8.63 20.45 4.24
C GLY A 137 -9.28 19.47 3.26
N ARG A 138 -9.47 19.97 2.04
CA ARG A 138 -10.06 19.23 0.93
C ARG A 138 -8.98 18.72 -0.01
N TYR A 139 -9.05 17.44 -0.35
CA TYR A 139 -8.11 16.76 -1.23
C TYR A 139 -8.88 16.12 -2.38
N VAL A 140 -8.43 16.34 -3.61
CA VAL A 140 -9.19 16.00 -4.81
C VAL A 140 -8.33 15.23 -5.81
N ALA A 141 -8.84 14.12 -6.32
CA ALA A 141 -8.23 13.36 -7.41
C ALA A 141 -9.22 13.21 -8.57
N GLU A 142 -8.70 13.26 -9.80
CA GLU A 142 -9.41 12.80 -10.99
C GLU A 142 -9.10 11.31 -11.19
N LEU A 143 -10.14 10.51 -11.42
CA LEU A 143 -10.04 9.06 -11.49
C LEU A 143 -10.85 8.55 -12.67
N ILE A 144 -10.41 7.45 -13.27
CA ILE A 144 -11.19 6.71 -14.26
C ILE A 144 -11.85 5.54 -13.52
N ASP A 145 -13.18 5.47 -13.56
CA ASP A 145 -13.93 4.38 -12.93
C ASP A 145 -13.85 3.07 -13.75
N GLU A 146 -14.43 1.99 -13.21
CA GLU A 146 -14.44 0.68 -13.87
C GLU A 146 -15.19 0.68 -15.21
N SER A 147 -16.08 1.65 -15.44
CA SER A 147 -16.78 1.83 -16.71
C SER A 147 -15.96 2.62 -17.74
N GLY A 148 -14.78 3.11 -17.36
CA GLY A 148 -13.90 3.92 -18.20
C GLY A 148 -14.26 5.40 -18.22
N ARG A 149 -15.13 5.86 -17.31
CA ARG A 149 -15.55 7.27 -17.25
C ARG A 149 -14.63 8.05 -16.32
N LEU A 150 -14.29 9.27 -16.74
CA LEU A 150 -13.63 10.24 -15.88
C LEU A 150 -14.62 10.71 -14.81
N GLY A 151 -14.19 10.61 -13.55
CA GLY A 151 -14.89 11.10 -12.38
C GLY A 151 -13.90 11.73 -11.40
N GLN A 152 -14.43 12.11 -10.24
CA GLN A 152 -13.66 12.73 -9.17
C GLN A 152 -13.79 11.90 -7.89
N ALA A 153 -12.75 11.91 -7.07
CA ALA A 153 -12.86 11.55 -5.66
C ALA A 153 -12.42 12.74 -4.81
N VAL A 154 -13.20 13.00 -3.77
CA VAL A 154 -13.01 14.10 -2.82
C VAL A 154 -12.85 13.51 -1.44
N ILE A 155 -11.80 13.96 -0.76
CA ILE A 155 -11.55 13.66 0.64
C ILE A 155 -11.55 14.97 1.42
N ASP A 156 -12.48 15.10 2.37
CA ASP A 156 -12.52 16.23 3.30
C ASP A 156 -12.02 15.73 4.66
N LEU A 157 -10.90 16.31 5.14
CA LEU A 157 -10.28 15.99 6.43
C LEU A 157 -10.45 17.14 7.41
N ARG A 158 -10.71 16.80 8.67
CA ARG A 158 -10.84 17.72 9.81
C ARG A 158 -10.10 17.19 11.02
N VAL A 159 -9.73 18.10 11.92
CA VAL A 159 -9.13 17.74 13.21
C VAL A 159 -10.16 16.98 14.05
N GLY A 160 -9.80 15.75 14.43
CA GLY A 160 -10.53 14.93 15.39
C GLY A 160 -9.83 14.88 16.74
N ASN A 161 -10.17 13.89 17.57
CA ASN A 161 -9.57 13.69 18.88
C ASN A 161 -8.31 12.81 18.77
N GLY A 162 -7.15 13.44 18.55
CA GLY A 162 -5.86 12.73 18.46
C GLY A 162 -5.49 12.20 17.08
N HIS A 163 -6.42 12.28 16.13
CA HIS A 163 -6.32 11.79 14.75
C HIS A 163 -7.14 12.70 13.84
N LEU A 164 -7.03 12.54 12.52
CA LEU A 164 -7.93 13.23 11.58
C LEU A 164 -9.19 12.41 11.40
N ASP A 165 -10.34 13.10 11.37
CA ASP A 165 -11.60 12.56 10.88
C ASP A 165 -11.81 13.04 9.45
N GLY A 166 -12.57 12.28 8.66
CA GLY A 166 -12.90 12.69 7.31
C GLY A 166 -13.91 11.83 6.61
N THR A 167 -14.15 12.20 5.37
CA THR A 167 -15.07 11.52 4.46
C THR A 167 -14.48 11.42 3.07
N ILE A 168 -14.75 10.32 2.39
CA ILE A 168 -14.47 10.13 0.96
C ILE A 168 -15.79 10.06 0.19
N SER A 169 -15.89 10.78 -0.94
CA SER A 169 -17.05 10.80 -1.84
C SER A 169 -16.62 11.01 -3.29
N ASN A 170 -17.58 10.91 -4.22
CA ASN A 170 -17.34 11.16 -5.64
C ASN A 170 -17.40 12.66 -6.02
N GLY A 171 -17.53 13.56 -5.04
CA GLY A 171 -17.62 15.00 -5.25
C GLY A 171 -18.99 15.53 -5.71
N ASP A 172 -19.87 14.65 -6.17
CA ASP A 172 -21.22 15.00 -6.62
C ASP A 172 -22.15 15.35 -5.42
N PRO A 173 -22.99 16.40 -5.53
CA PRO A 173 -23.94 16.75 -4.49
C PRO A 173 -24.94 15.61 -4.24
N GLY A 174 -25.08 15.18 -2.99
CA GLY A 174 -26.07 14.18 -2.58
C GLY A 174 -25.64 12.71 -2.76
N THR A 175 -24.39 12.44 -3.15
CA THR A 175 -23.86 11.07 -3.14
C THR A 175 -23.43 10.61 -1.75
N ASP A 176 -23.56 9.31 -1.49
CA ASP A 176 -23.08 8.70 -0.25
C ASP A 176 -21.58 8.95 -0.05
N SER A 177 -21.21 9.30 1.17
CA SER A 177 -19.82 9.44 1.59
C SER A 177 -19.46 8.34 2.59
N SER A 178 -18.28 7.75 2.44
CA SER A 178 -17.74 6.81 3.43
C SER A 178 -16.85 7.54 4.43
N ARG A 179 -16.85 7.09 5.70
CA ARG A 179 -15.95 7.63 6.72
C ARG A 179 -14.51 7.18 6.47
N LEU A 180 -13.58 8.09 6.73
CA LEU A 180 -12.13 7.84 6.74
C LEU A 180 -11.53 8.53 7.96
N GLY A 181 -10.82 7.81 8.82
CA GLY A 181 -9.99 8.41 9.87
C GLY A 181 -8.50 8.15 9.61
N LEU A 182 -7.62 8.97 10.18
CA LEU A 182 -6.16 8.85 10.00
C LEU A 182 -5.42 9.02 11.34
N ALA A 183 -4.88 7.93 11.87
CA ALA A 183 -4.02 7.97 13.06
C ALA A 183 -2.54 7.98 12.66
N PHE A 184 -1.83 9.06 12.99
CA PHE A 184 -0.43 9.22 12.65
C PHE A 184 0.46 8.27 13.45
N TYR A 185 1.52 7.73 12.85
CA TYR A 185 2.53 6.92 13.55
C TYR A 185 3.95 7.46 13.38
N ARG A 186 4.14 8.40 12.45
CA ARG A 186 5.33 9.21 12.23
C ARG A 186 4.96 10.47 11.42
N PRO A 187 5.86 11.45 11.22
CA PRO A 187 5.56 12.63 10.43
C PRO A 187 4.99 12.26 9.06
N ASP A 188 3.89 12.91 8.69
CA ASP A 188 3.19 12.79 7.42
C ASP A 188 2.64 11.39 7.08
N HIS A 189 2.70 10.40 7.98
CA HIS A 189 2.22 9.05 7.69
C HIS A 189 1.22 8.56 8.74
N ALA A 190 0.13 7.97 8.27
CA ALA A 190 -0.99 7.56 9.10
C ALA A 190 -1.51 6.16 8.73
N ILE A 191 -2.11 5.51 9.72
CA ILE A 191 -2.93 4.31 9.57
C ILE A 191 -4.35 4.76 9.28
N ASP A 192 -4.97 4.13 8.28
CA ASP A 192 -6.35 4.39 7.92
C ASP A 192 -7.28 3.73 8.94
N LEU A 193 -8.27 4.49 9.39
CA LEU A 193 -9.27 4.07 10.36
C LEU A 193 -10.65 4.00 9.71
N GLY A 194 -11.41 2.98 10.10
CA GLY A 194 -12.81 2.81 9.72
C GLY A 194 -13.77 3.65 10.58
N PRO A 195 -15.10 3.51 10.36
CA PRO A 195 -16.12 4.25 11.10
C PRO A 195 -16.13 4.00 12.61
N ASP A 196 -15.56 2.88 13.07
CA ASP A 196 -15.41 2.51 14.48
C ASP A 196 -14.05 2.93 15.07
N ASN A 197 -13.30 3.77 14.35
CA ASN A 197 -11.95 4.24 14.69
C ASN A 197 -10.92 3.12 14.85
N LYS A 198 -11.14 1.95 14.24
CA LYS A 198 -10.16 0.86 14.21
C LYS A 198 -9.37 0.86 12.89
N PRO A 199 -8.10 0.42 12.93
CA PRO A 199 -7.31 0.20 11.73
C PRO A 199 -8.01 -0.71 10.71
N VAL A 200 -8.01 -0.33 9.44
CA VAL A 200 -8.60 -1.13 8.35
C VAL A 200 -7.57 -1.86 7.48
N GLY A 201 -6.31 -1.91 7.94
CA GLY A 201 -5.24 -2.63 7.24
C GLY A 201 -4.62 -1.88 6.05
N THR A 202 -4.87 -0.56 5.96
CA THR A 202 -4.21 0.32 4.99
C THR A 202 -3.60 1.54 5.68
N ARG A 203 -2.67 2.18 4.99
CA ARG A 203 -1.92 3.34 5.43
C ARG A 203 -2.00 4.42 4.34
N SER A 204 -1.90 5.66 4.79
CA SER A 204 -1.86 6.84 3.94
C SER A 204 -0.67 7.73 4.32
N ASP A 205 -0.31 8.63 3.41
CA ASP A 205 0.74 9.59 3.66
C ASP A 205 0.47 10.94 2.99
N PHE A 206 1.10 12.00 3.50
CA PHE A 206 1.03 13.35 2.97
C PHE A 206 2.34 13.72 2.28
N VAL A 207 2.25 14.40 1.14
CA VAL A 207 3.41 14.86 0.38
C VAL A 207 3.47 16.38 0.45
N ARG A 208 4.65 16.88 0.82
CA ARG A 208 4.93 18.31 0.90
C ARG A 208 5.54 18.84 -0.39
N ASP A 209 5.27 20.10 -0.70
CA ASP A 209 5.98 20.83 -1.75
C ASP A 209 7.38 21.26 -1.29
N SER A 210 8.14 21.92 -2.17
CA SER A 210 9.48 22.42 -1.88
C SER A 210 9.52 23.53 -0.81
N ALA A 211 8.37 24.16 -0.51
CA ALA A 211 8.23 25.14 0.56
C ALA A 211 7.80 24.51 1.89
N GLY A 212 7.58 23.19 1.94
CA GLY A 212 7.18 22.44 3.13
C GLY A 212 5.68 22.42 3.39
N ASN A 213 4.85 22.98 2.49
CA ASN A 213 3.40 22.93 2.62
C ASN A 213 2.88 21.55 2.19
N ILE A 214 1.87 21.02 2.89
CA ILE A 214 1.19 19.81 2.44
C ILE A 214 0.45 20.14 1.14
N ALA A 215 0.89 19.52 0.04
CA ALA A 215 0.37 19.74 -1.31
C ALA A 215 -0.48 18.56 -1.79
N TRP A 216 -0.19 17.35 -1.32
CA TRP A 216 -0.90 16.15 -1.72
C TRP A 216 -1.18 15.21 -0.55
N PHE A 217 -2.23 14.43 -0.69
CA PHE A 217 -2.54 13.27 0.14
C PHE A 217 -2.49 12.01 -0.72
N ARG A 218 -1.85 10.96 -0.23
CA ARG A 218 -1.75 9.66 -0.89
C ARG A 218 -2.54 8.62 -0.11
N ASN A 219 -3.48 7.99 -0.81
CA ASN A 219 -4.30 6.93 -0.25
C ASN A 219 -4.54 5.86 -1.32
N HIS A 220 -4.37 4.59 -0.91
CA HIS A 220 -4.48 3.41 -1.78
C HIS A 220 -3.73 3.54 -3.12
N GLY A 221 -2.56 4.18 -3.15
CA GLY A 221 -1.74 4.31 -4.36
C GLY A 221 -2.22 5.38 -5.34
N ARG A 222 -3.13 6.26 -4.92
CA ARG A 222 -3.61 7.42 -5.69
C ARG A 222 -3.15 8.69 -5.00
N ILE A 223 -2.98 9.76 -5.77
CA ILE A 223 -2.61 11.10 -5.27
C ILE A 223 -3.83 12.02 -5.35
N PHE A 224 -4.07 12.78 -4.29
CA PHE A 224 -5.15 13.75 -4.17
C PHE A 224 -4.53 15.12 -3.93
N GLN A 225 -4.81 16.07 -4.81
CA GLN A 225 -4.31 17.45 -4.70
C GLN A 225 -5.05 18.19 -3.60
N ARG A 226 -4.33 18.86 -2.71
CA ARG A 226 -4.93 19.79 -1.76
C ARG A 226 -5.57 20.97 -2.49
N ARG A 227 -6.75 21.37 -2.06
CA ARG A 227 -7.50 22.54 -2.55
C ARG A 227 -7.64 23.61 -1.47
#